data_AF-A0A7S1KL20-F1
#
_entry.id   AF-A0A7S1KL20-F1
#
_cell.length_a   1.000
_cell.length_b   1.000
_cell.length_c   1.000
_cell.angle_alpha   90.00
_cell.angle_beta   90.00
_cell.angle_gamma   90.00
#
_symmetry.space_group_name_H-M   'P 1'
#
loop_
_entity.id
_entity.type
_entity.pdbx_description
1 polymer ?
#
loop_
_entity_poly.entity_id
_entity_poly.type
_entity_poly.pdbx_seq_one_letter_code
_entity_poly.pdbx_strand_id
1 'polypeptide(L)'
;GCREIMDLANDHQLKFRHHTFVWHTSMAGWMLNKPVSQRQDMMLKHIEANMDEFVNDAFFWCIDVVNEVLNDVQNDPTSPKLRSGYWGDIPSDWVAAAFKKTHEMAVAAGRGDKIRLFINDYSINSIDTCCGIYKKANAMYHYAQQLLNKGVVLH
;
A
#
# COMPACT_ATOMS: atom_id res chain seq x y z
N GLY A 1 4.48 -18.15 11.66
CA GLY A 1 3.71 -17.20 10.80
C GLY A 1 4.19 -15.77 10.97
N CYS A 2 3.48 -14.75 10.46
CA CYS A 2 3.91 -13.35 10.57
C CYS A 2 4.16 -12.90 12.02
N ARG A 3 3.32 -13.35 12.97
CA ARG A 3 3.50 -13.10 14.40
C ARG A 3 4.85 -13.55 14.96
N GLU A 4 5.30 -14.75 14.60
CA GLU A 4 6.61 -15.27 15.06
C GLU A 4 7.79 -14.40 14.56
N ILE A 5 7.67 -13.80 13.37
CA ILE A 5 8.70 -12.91 12.83
C ILE A 5 8.67 -11.56 13.58
N MET A 6 7.49 -11.06 13.94
CA MET A 6 7.35 -9.88 14.81
C MET A 6 7.95 -10.14 16.20
N ASP A 7 7.66 -11.30 16.79
CA ASP A 7 8.20 -11.67 18.10
C ASP A 7 9.74 -11.77 18.06
N LEU A 8 10.31 -12.35 17.00
CA LEU A 8 11.76 -12.34 16.78
C LEU A 8 12.31 -10.90 16.65
N ALA A 9 11.60 -10.02 15.94
CA ALA A 9 12.01 -8.62 15.84
C ALA A 9 11.96 -7.93 17.22
N ASN A 10 10.94 -8.21 18.03
CA ASN A 10 10.81 -7.70 19.40
C ASN A 10 11.98 -8.16 20.28
N ASP A 11 12.28 -9.45 20.27
CA ASP A 11 13.35 -10.08 21.07
C ASP A 11 14.73 -9.49 20.77
N HIS A 12 14.94 -9.08 19.51
CA HIS A 12 16.19 -8.48 19.04
C HIS A 12 16.14 -6.94 18.94
N GLN A 13 15.06 -6.32 19.42
CA GLN A 13 14.84 -4.87 19.37
C GLN A 13 14.93 -4.27 17.95
N LEU A 14 14.49 -5.03 16.95
CA LEU A 14 14.52 -4.67 15.54
C LEU A 14 13.20 -4.04 15.12
N LYS A 15 13.29 -2.96 14.34
CA LYS A 15 12.14 -2.34 13.70
C LYS A 15 11.53 -3.27 12.64
N PHE A 16 10.23 -3.54 12.73
CA PHE A 16 9.48 -4.37 11.80
C PHE A 16 8.70 -3.55 10.77
N ARG A 17 9.02 -3.74 9.47
CA ARG A 17 8.23 -3.24 8.34
C ARG A 17 7.30 -4.34 7.87
N HIS A 18 5.99 -4.14 7.99
CA HIS A 18 5.02 -5.07 7.44
C HIS A 18 4.97 -4.89 5.91
N HIS A 19 5.09 -5.98 5.18
CA HIS A 19 5.02 -6.02 3.72
C HIS A 19 4.11 -7.18 3.31
N THR A 20 2.91 -6.96 2.78
CA THR A 20 2.18 -5.72 2.43
C THR A 20 0.67 -6.00 2.60
N PHE A 21 -0.18 -4.98 2.71
CA PHE A 21 -1.64 -5.22 2.81
C PHE A 21 -2.33 -5.42 1.47
N VAL A 22 -1.95 -4.66 0.44
CA VAL A 22 -2.60 -4.76 -0.88
C VAL A 22 -1.56 -4.91 -1.97
N TRP A 23 -1.60 -6.05 -2.65
CA TRP A 23 -0.75 -6.34 -3.79
C TRP A 23 -1.53 -7.13 -4.84
N HIS A 24 -1.09 -7.03 -6.09
CA HIS A 24 -1.75 -7.67 -7.22
C HIS A 24 -1.30 -9.13 -7.44
N THR A 25 -0.28 -9.58 -6.70
CA THR A 25 0.23 -10.96 -6.72
C THR A 25 0.13 -11.59 -5.33
N SER A 26 0.34 -12.90 -5.25
CA SER A 26 0.26 -13.70 -4.01
C SER A 26 -1.09 -13.63 -3.30
N MET A 27 -2.15 -13.34 -4.05
CA MET A 27 -3.52 -13.34 -3.54
C MET A 27 -4.00 -14.77 -3.29
N ALA A 28 -4.76 -14.98 -2.21
CA ALA A 28 -5.41 -16.26 -1.95
C ALA A 28 -6.43 -16.57 -3.05
N GLY A 29 -6.43 -17.81 -3.56
CA GLY A 29 -7.22 -18.19 -4.74
C GLY A 29 -8.73 -17.91 -4.61
N TRP A 30 -9.29 -18.00 -3.39
CA TRP A 30 -10.71 -17.71 -3.14
C TRP A 30 -11.09 -16.25 -3.40
N MET A 31 -10.14 -15.32 -3.38
CA MET A 31 -10.39 -13.91 -3.68
C MET A 31 -10.67 -13.68 -5.17
N LEU A 32 -10.01 -14.42 -6.06
CA LEU A 32 -10.00 -14.17 -7.50
C LEU A 32 -11.40 -14.25 -8.13
N ASN A 33 -12.32 -15.00 -7.52
CA ASN A 33 -13.69 -15.18 -8.01
C ASN A 33 -14.68 -14.12 -7.48
N LYS A 34 -14.23 -13.14 -6.71
CA LYS A 34 -15.10 -12.14 -6.10
C LYS A 34 -15.45 -11.01 -7.07
N PRO A 35 -16.73 -10.59 -7.11
CA PRO A 35 -17.16 -9.52 -8.00
C PRO A 35 -16.53 -8.20 -7.59
N VAL A 36 -16.27 -7.31 -8.56
CA VAL A 36 -15.65 -5.98 -8.36
C VAL A 36 -16.31 -5.20 -7.21
N SER A 37 -17.64 -5.26 -7.11
CA SER A 37 -18.43 -4.58 -6.08
C SER A 37 -18.11 -5.01 -4.64
N GLN A 38 -17.51 -6.19 -4.42
CA GLN A 38 -17.11 -6.68 -3.11
C GLN A 38 -15.64 -6.44 -2.79
N ARG A 39 -14.80 -6.15 -3.78
CA ARG A 39 -13.34 -6.17 -3.63
C ARG A 39 -12.86 -5.08 -2.65
N GLN A 40 -13.42 -3.88 -2.71
CA GLN A 40 -13.04 -2.79 -1.80
C GLN A 40 -13.37 -3.13 -0.34
N ASP A 41 -14.57 -3.63 -0.04
CA ASP A 41 -14.95 -4.04 1.32
C ASP A 41 -14.04 -5.16 1.84
N MET A 42 -13.72 -6.14 1.00
CA MET A 42 -12.78 -7.20 1.36
C MET A 42 -11.37 -6.69 1.66
N MET A 43 -10.88 -5.73 0.86
CA MET A 43 -9.59 -5.08 1.10
C MET A 43 -9.57 -4.36 2.44
N LEU A 44 -10.63 -3.60 2.76
CA LEU A 44 -10.74 -2.86 4.02
C LEU A 44 -10.78 -3.81 5.22
N LYS A 45 -11.55 -4.91 5.13
CA LYS A 45 -11.58 -5.96 6.18
C LYS A 45 -10.23 -6.66 6.36
N HIS A 46 -9.50 -6.88 5.26
CA HIS A 46 -8.15 -7.43 5.34
C HIS A 46 -7.20 -6.47 6.06
N ILE A 47 -7.24 -5.17 5.72
CA ILE A 47 -6.46 -4.14 6.41
C ILE A 47 -6.83 -4.09 7.90
N GLU A 48 -8.13 -4.14 8.23
CA GLU A 48 -8.61 -4.19 9.61
C GLU A 48 -8.01 -5.34 10.39
N ALA A 49 -8.16 -6.57 9.88
CA ALA A 49 -7.67 -7.75 10.58
C ALA A 49 -6.15 -7.72 10.83
N ASN A 50 -5.35 -7.28 9.85
CA ASN A 50 -3.90 -7.20 10.04
C ASN A 50 -3.48 -6.04 10.94
N MET A 51 -4.13 -4.87 10.82
CA MET A 51 -3.86 -3.76 11.73
C MET A 51 -4.19 -4.14 13.17
N ASP A 52 -5.33 -4.79 13.43
CA ASP A 52 -5.69 -5.26 14.77
C ASP A 52 -4.64 -6.22 15.36
N GLU A 53 -4.00 -7.04 14.52
CA GLU A 53 -2.93 -7.96 14.95
C GLU A 53 -1.63 -7.23 15.37
N PHE A 54 -1.22 -6.19 14.64
CA PHE A 54 0.13 -5.60 14.80
C PHE A 54 0.17 -4.18 15.37
N VAL A 55 -0.95 -3.43 15.36
CA VAL A 55 -0.94 -1.99 15.66
C VAL A 55 -0.44 -1.69 17.08
N ASN A 56 -0.58 -2.61 18.04
CA ASN A 56 -0.13 -2.38 19.41
C ASN A 56 1.35 -2.75 19.65
N ASP A 57 2.01 -3.42 18.70
CA ASP A 57 3.40 -3.86 18.86
C ASP A 57 4.40 -2.70 18.66
N ALA A 58 5.18 -2.36 19.69
CA ALA A 58 6.06 -1.18 19.66
C ALA A 58 7.06 -1.15 18.50
N PHE A 59 7.47 -2.33 18.01
CA PHE A 59 8.42 -2.48 16.92
C PHE A 59 7.79 -2.45 15.53
N PHE A 60 6.46 -2.57 15.43
CA PHE A 60 5.73 -2.27 14.21
C PHE A 60 5.81 -0.76 13.95
N TRP A 61 6.67 -0.36 13.02
CA TRP A 61 6.97 1.06 12.76
C TRP A 61 6.52 1.52 11.38
N CYS A 62 6.32 0.60 10.43
CA CYS A 62 5.78 0.95 9.13
C CYS A 62 5.14 -0.21 8.38
N ILE A 63 4.34 0.15 7.38
CA ILE A 63 3.57 -0.75 6.53
C ILE A 63 3.61 -0.28 5.09
N ASP A 64 3.84 -1.24 4.19
CA ASP A 64 3.53 -1.08 2.78
C ASP A 64 2.03 -1.31 2.59
N VAL A 65 1.27 -0.22 2.56
CA VAL A 65 -0.19 -0.30 2.47
C VAL A 65 -0.59 -0.83 1.11
N VAL A 66 0.02 -0.30 0.05
CA VAL A 66 -0.19 -0.75 -1.32
C VAL A 66 1.17 -0.97 -1.99
N ASN A 67 1.34 -2.15 -2.58
CA ASN A 67 2.53 -2.53 -3.31
C ASN A 67 2.28 -2.58 -4.83
N GLU A 68 3.21 -2.04 -5.59
CA GLU A 68 3.31 -2.13 -7.06
C GLU A 68 2.04 -1.71 -7.81
N VAL A 69 1.48 -0.58 -7.38
CA VAL A 69 0.20 -0.08 -7.88
C VAL A 69 0.29 0.52 -9.27
N LEU A 70 1.47 1.02 -9.67
CA LEU A 70 1.63 1.63 -10.99
C LEU A 70 1.82 0.56 -12.06
N ASN A 71 1.31 0.86 -13.25
CA ASN A 71 1.69 0.15 -14.46
C ASN A 71 3.18 0.35 -14.75
N ASP A 72 3.83 -0.65 -15.32
CA ASP A 72 5.26 -0.60 -15.61
C ASP A 72 5.60 0.41 -16.71
N VAL A 73 4.66 0.62 -17.65
CA VAL A 73 4.80 1.61 -18.72
C VAL A 73 3.97 2.84 -18.40
N GLN A 74 4.65 3.99 -18.28
CA GLN A 74 4.06 5.30 -18.03
C GLN A 74 4.35 6.22 -19.21
N ASN A 75 3.35 6.43 -20.08
CA ASN A 75 3.48 7.30 -21.26
C ASN A 75 3.49 8.78 -20.87
N ASP A 76 2.61 9.16 -19.94
CA ASP A 76 2.48 10.49 -19.36
C ASP A 76 2.58 10.39 -17.83
N PRO A 77 3.66 10.88 -17.21
CA PRO A 77 3.83 10.78 -15.76
C PRO A 77 2.89 11.73 -15.00
N THR A 78 2.33 12.76 -15.65
CA THR A 78 1.38 13.69 -15.00
C THR A 78 -0.02 13.10 -14.86
N SER A 79 -0.29 12.01 -15.60
CA SER A 79 -1.51 11.21 -15.53
C SER A 79 -1.13 9.74 -15.23
N PRO A 80 -0.76 9.42 -13.97
CA PRO A 80 -0.24 8.11 -13.59
C PRO A 80 -1.23 7.00 -13.91
N LYS A 81 -0.75 5.98 -14.64
CA LYS A 81 -1.55 4.80 -14.96
C LYS A 81 -1.38 3.75 -13.87
N LEU A 82 -2.47 3.38 -13.21
CA LEU A 82 -2.48 2.26 -12.28
C LEU A 82 -2.47 0.92 -13.04
N ARG A 83 -2.01 -0.14 -12.38
CA ARG A 83 -2.06 -1.50 -12.89
C ARG A 83 -3.52 -1.95 -13.01
N SER A 84 -3.88 -2.50 -14.17
CA SER A 84 -5.19 -3.10 -14.42
C SER A 84 -5.35 -4.45 -13.72
N GLY A 85 -6.58 -4.97 -13.65
CA GLY A 85 -6.87 -6.29 -13.08
C GLY A 85 -7.57 -6.18 -11.72
N TYR A 86 -7.41 -7.18 -10.87
CA TYR A 86 -8.31 -7.39 -9.73
C TYR A 86 -8.60 -6.13 -8.90
N TRP A 87 -7.56 -5.40 -8.47
CA TRP A 87 -7.71 -4.13 -7.74
C TRP A 87 -7.95 -2.93 -8.66
N GLY A 88 -7.32 -2.90 -9.85
CA GLY A 88 -7.45 -1.81 -10.82
C GLY A 88 -8.83 -1.69 -11.47
N ASP A 89 -9.65 -2.74 -11.43
CA ASP A 89 -11.02 -2.74 -11.94
C ASP A 89 -12.01 -2.04 -10.99
N ILE A 90 -11.58 -1.70 -9.77
CA ILE A 90 -12.41 -0.97 -8.81
C ILE A 90 -12.58 0.48 -9.31
N PRO A 91 -13.83 0.95 -9.54
CA PRO A 91 -14.09 2.26 -10.15
C PRO A 91 -13.83 3.46 -9.21
N SER A 92 -13.62 3.21 -7.91
CA SER A 92 -13.31 4.20 -6.87
C SER A 92 -11.82 4.30 -6.56
N ASP A 93 -11.40 5.37 -5.87
CA ASP A 93 -10.03 5.61 -5.41
C ASP A 93 -9.63 4.67 -4.25
N TRP A 94 -9.59 3.37 -4.54
CA TRP A 94 -9.39 2.30 -3.57
C TRP A 94 -8.06 2.42 -2.82
N VAL A 95 -7.03 2.99 -3.45
CA VAL A 95 -5.74 3.26 -2.81
C VAL A 95 -5.92 4.28 -1.69
N ALA A 96 -6.58 5.40 -1.95
CA ALA A 96 -6.88 6.38 -0.91
C ALA A 96 -7.71 5.77 0.22
N ALA A 97 -8.66 4.89 -0.10
CA ALA A 97 -9.45 4.18 0.92
C ALA A 97 -8.58 3.25 1.80
N ALA A 98 -7.64 2.51 1.21
CA ALA A 98 -6.72 1.64 1.94
C ALA A 98 -5.83 2.43 2.91
N PHE A 99 -5.26 3.55 2.46
CA PHE A 99 -4.42 4.41 3.29
C PHE A 99 -5.22 5.11 4.40
N LYS A 100 -6.38 5.67 4.08
CA LYS A 100 -7.25 6.32 5.08
C LYS A 100 -7.64 5.35 6.18
N LYS A 101 -8.06 4.14 5.81
CA LYS A 101 -8.40 3.10 6.79
C LYS A 101 -7.21 2.71 7.66
N THR A 102 -6.05 2.49 7.05
CA THR A 102 -4.83 2.17 7.79
C THR A 102 -4.45 3.27 8.78
N HIS A 103 -4.53 4.54 8.35
CA HIS A 103 -4.25 5.69 9.19
C HIS A 103 -5.26 5.85 10.33
N GLU A 104 -6.56 5.71 10.04
CA GLU A 104 -7.64 5.76 11.03
C GLU A 104 -7.41 4.73 12.15
N MET A 105 -7.01 3.52 11.81
CA MET A 105 -6.72 2.48 12.80
C MET A 105 -5.45 2.76 13.61
N ALA A 106 -4.41 3.27 12.97
CA ALA A 106 -3.21 3.72 13.69
C ALA A 106 -3.53 4.86 14.67
N VAL A 107 -4.37 5.83 14.27
CA VAL A 107 -4.85 6.91 15.15
C VAL A 107 -5.70 6.38 16.29
N ALA A 108 -6.64 5.46 16.01
CA ALA A 108 -7.50 4.85 17.02
C ALA A 108 -6.69 4.10 18.10
N ALA A 109 -5.55 3.50 17.72
CA ALA A 109 -4.60 2.87 18.64
C ALA A 109 -3.63 3.85 19.33
N GLY A 110 -3.76 5.17 19.10
CA GLY A 110 -2.85 6.17 19.67
C GLY A 110 -1.43 6.15 19.06
N ARG A 111 -1.31 5.70 17.81
CA ARG A 111 -0.04 5.52 17.08
C ARG A 111 -0.01 6.14 15.69
N GLY A 112 -0.95 7.04 15.38
CA GLY A 112 -1.07 7.68 14.07
C GLY A 112 0.18 8.47 13.63
N ASP A 113 1.02 8.88 14.58
CA ASP A 113 2.30 9.57 14.40
C ASP A 113 3.52 8.62 14.44
N LYS A 114 3.33 7.36 14.86
CA LYS A 114 4.40 6.37 15.07
C LYS A 114 4.54 5.37 13.93
N ILE A 115 3.43 5.04 13.26
CA ILE A 115 3.40 4.08 12.16
C ILE A 115 3.46 4.83 10.84
N ARG A 116 4.46 4.53 10.00
CA ARG A 116 4.60 5.12 8.66
C ARG A 116 3.91 4.28 7.60
N LEU A 117 3.25 4.95 6.67
CA LEU A 117 2.40 4.35 5.64
C LEU A 117 3.04 4.62 4.27
N PHE A 118 3.44 3.55 3.57
CA PHE A 118 4.19 3.63 2.33
C PHE A 118 3.43 3.05 1.14
N ILE A 119 3.62 3.68 -0.04
CA ILE A 119 3.48 3.00 -1.33
C ILE A 119 4.85 2.43 -1.67
N ASN A 120 4.93 1.12 -1.88
CA ASN A 120 6.16 0.48 -2.33
C ASN A 120 6.02 0.07 -3.80
N ASP A 121 7.02 0.35 -4.62
CA ASP A 121 7.02 -0.04 -6.04
C ASP A 121 8.46 -0.19 -6.52
N TYR A 122 8.68 -0.99 -7.56
CA TYR A 122 9.97 -1.15 -8.20
C TYR A 122 10.12 -0.24 -9.41
N SER A 123 11.36 -0.06 -9.89
CA SER A 123 11.71 0.82 -11.01
C SER A 123 11.30 2.29 -10.82
N ILE A 124 11.21 2.74 -9.56
CA ILE A 124 10.98 4.14 -9.18
C ILE A 124 12.25 4.83 -8.65
N ASN A 125 13.39 4.15 -8.73
CA ASN A 125 14.69 4.62 -8.25
C ASN A 125 15.52 5.39 -9.29
N SER A 126 15.03 5.50 -10.52
CA SER A 126 15.66 6.32 -11.56
C SER A 126 14.61 7.13 -12.32
N ILE A 127 15.00 8.36 -12.65
CA ILE A 127 14.26 9.24 -13.57
C ILE A 127 14.69 9.02 -15.03
N ASP A 128 15.54 8.02 -15.31
CA ASP A 128 16.14 7.79 -16.63
C ASP A 128 15.08 7.61 -17.71
N THR A 129 14.96 8.65 -18.53
CA THR A 129 14.09 8.75 -19.69
C THR A 129 14.75 8.23 -20.97
N CYS A 130 15.90 7.57 -20.86
CA CYS A 130 16.60 6.97 -21.99
C CYS A 130 15.66 6.02 -22.76
N CYS A 131 15.45 6.34 -24.03
CA CYS A 131 14.62 5.58 -24.98
C CYS A 131 13.12 5.49 -24.67
N GLY A 132 12.58 6.35 -23.79
CA GLY A 132 11.13 6.55 -23.65
C GLY A 132 10.36 5.50 -22.84
N ILE A 133 11.04 4.64 -22.07
CA ILE A 133 10.38 3.45 -21.49
C ILE A 133 10.13 3.52 -19.97
N TYR A 134 10.79 4.33 -19.14
CA TYR A 134 10.51 4.29 -17.69
C TYR A 134 10.36 5.67 -17.02
N LYS A 135 9.15 6.24 -17.12
CA LYS A 135 8.74 7.45 -16.35
C LYS A 135 8.08 7.11 -15.00
N LYS A 136 8.29 5.89 -14.48
CA LYS A 136 7.57 5.35 -13.33
C LYS A 136 7.88 6.11 -12.03
N ALA A 137 9.12 6.56 -11.84
CA ALA A 137 9.49 7.44 -10.72
C ALA A 137 8.68 8.76 -10.74
N ASN A 138 8.61 9.43 -11.90
CA ASN A 138 7.84 10.67 -12.04
C ASN A 138 6.33 10.44 -11.88
N ALA A 139 5.81 9.33 -12.40
CA ALA A 139 4.41 8.95 -12.20
C ALA A 139 4.10 8.68 -10.72
N MET A 140 5.01 8.04 -9.99
CA MET A 140 4.87 7.84 -8.55
C MET A 140 4.87 9.17 -7.79
N TYR A 141 5.75 10.10 -8.15
CA TYR A 141 5.76 11.44 -7.58
C TYR A 141 4.40 12.15 -7.77
N HIS A 142 3.89 12.20 -9.00
CA HIS A 142 2.59 12.82 -9.28
C HIS A 142 1.43 12.08 -8.62
N TYR A 143 1.50 10.76 -8.53
CA TYR A 143 0.47 9.97 -7.86
C TYR A 143 0.45 10.23 -6.34
N ALA A 144 1.62 10.30 -5.70
CA ALA A 144 1.73 10.69 -4.30
C ALA A 144 1.16 12.10 -4.07
N GLN A 145 1.44 13.07 -4.95
CA GLN A 145 0.83 14.40 -4.88
C GLN A 145 -0.71 14.35 -4.97
N GLN A 146 -1.26 13.53 -5.88
CA GLN A 146 -2.71 13.38 -6.02
C GLN A 146 -3.35 12.82 -4.73
N LEU A 147 -2.69 11.86 -4.07
CA LEU A 147 -3.15 11.29 -2.82
C LEU A 147 -3.08 12.30 -1.66
N LEU A 148 -1.96 13.03 -1.53
CA LEU A 148 -1.81 14.10 -0.54
C LEU A 148 -2.91 15.17 -0.70
N ASN A 149 -3.21 15.58 -1.94
CA ASN A 149 -4.28 16.55 -2.23
C ASN A 149 -5.68 16.04 -1.84
N LYS A 150 -5.86 14.72 -1.69
CA LYS A 150 -7.11 14.09 -1.22
C LYS A 150 -7.13 13.85 0.30
N GLY A 151 -6.15 14.41 1.02
CA GLY A 151 -6.00 14.27 2.47
C GLY A 151 -5.51 12.88 2.89
N VAL A 152 -4.85 12.13 2.00
CA VAL A 152 -4.23 10.85 2.35
C VAL A 152 -2.89 11.11 3.05
N VAL A 153 -2.65 10.43 4.16
CA VAL A 153 -1.36 10.46 4.86
C VAL A 153 -0.40 9.48 4.20
N LEU A 154 0.73 10.00 3.72
CA LEU A 154 1.84 9.26 3.10
C LEU A 154 3.15 9.63 3.80
N HIS A 155 4.09 8.69 3.83
CA HIS A 155 5.45 8.88 4.35
C HIS A 155 6.48 8.38 3.35
#